data_AF-A0A1C5Y0L0-F1
#
_entry.id   AF-A0A1C5Y0L0-F1
#
_cell.length_a   1.000
_cell.length_b   1.000
_cell.length_c   1.000
_cell.angle_alpha   90.00
_cell.angle_beta   90.00
_cell.angle_gamma   90.00
#
_symmetry.space_group_name_H-M   'P 1'
#
loop_
_entity.id
_entity.type
_entity.pdbx_description
1 polymer ?
#
loop_
_entity_poly.entity_id
_entity_poly.type
_entity_poly.pdbx_seq_one_letter_code
_entity_poly.pdbx_strand_id
1 'polypeptide(L)'
;MRFDKERFFEDLQEKIPEVYGNDKVQELIKLVIDKHYKKVENDEIVYDDDLLLELYDMVPEMSFNEIDEYGMCLSNEMQMMIDGSYQHEYMMLGRLQQDCEYYLGYGQRSERNLWADTVQDHIHAMKRYYNQVPIKPEWLSYKDILRYEAKMTTLKSLDDLRDLLEAHDWKIYDGGTSWEIEQYSPAGEDFVFCIQHDKSLEKAVEQICEYAMNFDQEEHIAMWLEARTVDDNRMNVPSPSELVEDAKEIQGMLDELDYVLDNCTLMEKKQETDIELEEEMEDIEK
;
A
#
# COMPACT_ATOMS: atom_id res chain seq x y z
N MET A 1 -33.03 -0.72 -30.37
CA MET A 1 -33.50 -2.12 -30.33
C MET A 1 -33.67 -2.44 -28.86
N ARG A 2 -34.89 -2.67 -28.38
CA ARG A 2 -35.14 -2.78 -26.93
C ARG A 2 -34.53 -4.11 -26.47
N PHE A 3 -33.57 -4.07 -25.56
CA PHE A 3 -32.96 -5.26 -24.98
C PHE A 3 -34.07 -6.11 -24.34
N ASP A 4 -34.22 -7.33 -24.83
CA ASP A 4 -35.23 -8.26 -24.33
C ASP A 4 -34.63 -8.99 -23.12
N LYS A 5 -34.74 -8.30 -21.99
CA LYS A 5 -34.22 -8.73 -20.70
C LYS A 5 -34.75 -10.11 -20.31
N GLU A 6 -36.00 -10.42 -20.67
CA GLU A 6 -36.64 -11.70 -20.34
C GLU A 6 -36.03 -12.86 -21.13
N ARG A 7 -35.80 -12.67 -22.44
CA ARG A 7 -35.16 -13.68 -23.29
C ARG A 7 -33.69 -13.93 -22.92
N PHE A 8 -32.97 -12.90 -22.51
CA PHE A 8 -31.58 -13.02 -22.05
C PHE A 8 -31.48 -13.81 -20.75
N PHE A 9 -32.41 -13.59 -19.80
CA PHE A 9 -32.46 -14.35 -18.56
C PHE A 9 -32.93 -15.80 -18.77
N GLU A 10 -33.82 -16.08 -19.73
CA GLU A 10 -34.22 -17.45 -20.09
C GLU A 10 -33.06 -18.25 -20.71
N ASP A 11 -32.31 -17.66 -21.65
CA ASP A 11 -31.14 -18.30 -22.27
C ASP A 11 -30.01 -18.55 -21.24
N LEU A 12 -29.87 -17.68 -20.23
CA LEU A 12 -28.96 -17.87 -19.09
C LEU A 12 -29.43 -19.02 -18.19
N GLN A 13 -30.72 -19.06 -17.83
CA GLN A 13 -31.30 -20.13 -17.01
C GLN A 13 -31.19 -21.52 -17.66
N GLU A 14 -31.24 -21.59 -18.99
CA GLU A 14 -31.12 -22.87 -19.71
C GLU A 14 -29.68 -23.41 -19.74
N LYS A 15 -28.66 -22.52 -19.64
CA LYS A 15 -27.22 -22.89 -19.68
C LYS A 15 -26.52 -22.94 -18.32
N ILE A 16 -27.09 -22.32 -17.30
CA ILE A 16 -26.59 -22.28 -15.91
C ILE A 16 -26.38 -23.67 -15.27
N PRO A 17 -27.26 -24.68 -15.46
CA PRO A 17 -27.16 -25.94 -14.72
C PRO A 17 -25.99 -26.85 -15.14
N GLU A 18 -25.46 -26.71 -16.36
CA GLU A 18 -24.36 -27.57 -16.84
C GLU A 18 -22.97 -27.05 -16.42
N VAL A 19 -22.83 -25.78 -16.03
CA VAL A 19 -21.51 -25.15 -15.82
C VAL A 19 -21.29 -24.58 -14.41
N TYR A 20 -22.32 -24.05 -13.73
CA TYR A 20 -22.13 -23.29 -12.48
C TYR A 20 -23.07 -23.73 -11.35
N GLY A 21 -23.05 -25.04 -11.05
CA GLY A 21 -23.97 -25.70 -10.11
C GLY A 21 -23.76 -25.40 -8.61
N ASN A 22 -23.56 -24.15 -8.21
CA ASN A 22 -23.58 -23.78 -6.79
C ASN A 22 -24.43 -22.53 -6.55
N ASP A 23 -25.61 -22.72 -5.98
CA ASP A 23 -26.62 -21.69 -5.69
C ASP A 23 -26.07 -20.53 -4.86
N LYS A 24 -25.01 -20.74 -4.06
CA LYS A 24 -24.37 -19.67 -3.26
C LYS A 24 -23.46 -18.75 -4.08
N VAL A 25 -22.82 -19.26 -5.14
CA VAL A 25 -21.97 -18.45 -6.03
C VAL A 25 -22.85 -17.49 -6.84
N GLN A 26 -24.02 -17.98 -7.26
CA GLN A 26 -25.06 -17.18 -7.91
C GLN A 26 -25.63 -16.09 -6.98
N GLU A 27 -25.73 -16.38 -5.69
CA GLU A 27 -26.23 -15.43 -4.68
C GLU A 27 -25.17 -14.37 -4.33
N LEU A 28 -23.89 -14.75 -4.24
CA LEU A 28 -22.76 -13.85 -3.99
C LEU A 28 -22.50 -12.88 -5.15
N ILE A 29 -22.54 -13.35 -6.39
CA ILE A 29 -22.42 -12.50 -7.58
C ILE A 29 -23.56 -11.47 -7.61
N LYS A 30 -24.79 -11.89 -7.30
CA LYS A 30 -25.94 -10.96 -7.15
C LYS A 30 -25.71 -9.97 -6.01
N LEU A 31 -25.15 -10.40 -4.88
CA LEU A 31 -24.89 -9.54 -3.72
C LEU A 31 -23.82 -8.48 -4.00
N VAL A 32 -22.76 -8.85 -4.71
CA VAL A 32 -21.68 -7.93 -5.13
C VAL A 32 -22.21 -6.89 -6.13
N ILE A 33 -23.01 -7.32 -7.11
CA ILE A 33 -23.67 -6.44 -8.08
C ILE A 33 -24.63 -5.47 -7.37
N ASP A 34 -25.42 -5.96 -6.41
CA ASP A 34 -26.45 -5.17 -5.73
C ASP A 34 -25.89 -4.21 -4.65
N LYS A 35 -24.70 -4.49 -4.12
CA LYS A 35 -24.04 -3.69 -3.07
C LYS A 35 -23.08 -2.63 -3.63
N HIS A 36 -22.42 -2.89 -4.76
CA HIS A 36 -21.37 -2.01 -5.29
C HIS A 36 -21.75 -1.20 -6.55
N TYR A 37 -22.88 -1.48 -7.21
CA TYR A 37 -23.26 -0.79 -8.46
C TYR A 37 -24.63 -0.10 -8.39
N LYS A 38 -24.76 0.87 -7.47
CA LYS A 38 -25.92 1.78 -7.41
C LYS A 38 -25.49 3.22 -7.61
N LYS A 39 -25.85 3.80 -8.75
CA LYS A 39 -25.86 5.25 -8.92
C LYS A 39 -27.29 5.74 -8.67
N VAL A 40 -27.44 6.78 -7.86
CA VAL A 40 -28.73 7.41 -7.59
C VAL A 40 -28.82 8.67 -8.44
N GLU A 41 -29.75 8.70 -9.39
CA GLU A 41 -30.09 9.89 -10.16
C GLU A 41 -31.59 10.17 -10.01
N ASN A 42 -31.94 11.40 -9.60
CA ASN A 42 -33.32 11.85 -9.37
C ASN A 42 -34.15 10.92 -8.47
N ASP A 43 -33.58 10.47 -7.36
CA ASP A 43 -34.20 9.54 -6.38
C ASP A 43 -34.64 8.18 -6.96
N GLU A 44 -34.23 7.84 -8.19
CA GLU A 44 -34.38 6.51 -8.76
C GLU A 44 -33.02 5.80 -8.88
N ILE A 45 -33.03 4.49 -8.61
CA ILE A 45 -31.86 3.64 -8.70
C ILE A 45 -31.63 3.33 -10.18
N VAL A 46 -30.52 3.76 -10.73
CA VAL A 46 -30.12 3.48 -12.12
C VAL A 46 -28.84 2.63 -12.10
N TYR A 47 -28.89 1.50 -12.79
CA TYR A 47 -27.73 0.63 -12.99
C TYR A 47 -26.94 1.16 -14.19
N ASP A 48 -25.61 1.29 -14.04
CA ASP A 48 -24.74 1.67 -15.13
C ASP A 48 -24.43 0.42 -15.96
N ASP A 49 -25.22 0.21 -17.03
CA ASP A 49 -25.12 -0.95 -17.90
C ASP A 49 -23.75 -1.04 -18.62
N ASP A 50 -23.05 0.08 -18.81
CA ASP A 50 -21.75 0.13 -19.50
C ASP A 50 -20.60 -0.42 -18.62
N LEU A 51 -20.63 -0.18 -17.30
CA LEU A 51 -19.64 -0.75 -16.36
C LEU A 51 -19.88 -2.23 -16.05
N LEU A 52 -21.14 -2.66 -16.10
CA LEU A 52 -21.54 -4.07 -15.99
C LEU A 52 -21.02 -4.89 -17.19
N LEU A 53 -20.91 -4.25 -18.36
CA LEU A 53 -20.31 -4.80 -19.56
C LEU A 53 -18.77 -4.84 -19.48
N GLU A 54 -18.10 -3.83 -18.93
CA GLU A 54 -16.64 -3.84 -18.71
C GLU A 54 -16.21 -4.95 -17.74
N LEU A 55 -16.97 -5.20 -16.66
CA LEU A 55 -16.77 -6.34 -15.77
C LEU A 55 -16.96 -7.68 -16.49
N TYR A 56 -17.94 -7.76 -17.40
CA TYR A 56 -18.21 -8.94 -18.22
C TYR A 56 -17.15 -9.19 -19.30
N ASP A 57 -16.46 -8.14 -19.75
CA ASP A 57 -15.36 -8.18 -20.74
C ASP A 57 -13.99 -8.48 -20.10
N MET A 58 -13.84 -8.34 -18.78
CA MET A 58 -12.64 -8.80 -18.04
C MET A 58 -12.69 -10.29 -17.67
N VAL A 59 -13.89 -10.82 -17.42
CA VAL A 59 -14.15 -12.24 -17.12
C VAL A 59 -13.66 -13.25 -18.20
N PRO A 60 -13.62 -12.94 -19.53
CA PRO A 60 -13.17 -13.88 -20.56
C PRO A 60 -11.64 -14.04 -20.67
N GLU A 61 -10.85 -13.12 -20.10
CA GLU A 61 -9.38 -13.25 -20.06
C GLU A 61 -8.89 -14.06 -18.84
N MET A 62 -9.78 -14.33 -17.89
CA MET A 62 -9.51 -15.20 -16.75
C MET A 62 -9.81 -16.65 -17.11
N SER A 63 -8.89 -17.57 -16.84
CA SER A 63 -9.14 -19.00 -16.97
C SER A 63 -10.23 -19.46 -15.99
N PHE A 64 -10.94 -20.54 -16.33
CA PHE A 64 -11.97 -21.12 -15.46
C PHE A 64 -11.45 -21.42 -14.03
N ASN A 65 -10.17 -21.78 -13.91
CA ASN A 65 -9.53 -22.00 -12.62
C ASN A 65 -9.35 -20.70 -11.82
N GLU A 66 -8.99 -19.59 -12.48
CA GLU A 66 -8.83 -18.28 -11.84
C GLU A 66 -10.18 -17.69 -11.42
N ILE A 67 -11.25 -17.93 -12.20
CA ILE A 67 -12.62 -17.53 -11.83
C ILE A 67 -13.14 -18.34 -10.64
N ASP A 68 -12.93 -19.66 -10.63
CA ASP A 68 -13.31 -20.53 -9.51
C ASP A 68 -12.48 -20.22 -8.26
N GLU A 69 -11.16 -20.00 -8.39
CA GLU A 69 -10.28 -19.64 -7.29
C GLU A 69 -10.63 -18.27 -6.70
N TYR A 70 -10.86 -17.26 -7.54
CA TYR A 70 -11.24 -15.92 -7.11
C TYR A 70 -12.66 -15.89 -6.51
N GLY A 71 -13.61 -16.61 -7.11
CA GLY A 71 -14.98 -16.76 -6.60
C GLY A 71 -15.03 -17.55 -5.28
N MET A 72 -14.23 -18.60 -5.14
CA MET A 72 -14.06 -19.33 -3.88
C MET A 72 -13.40 -18.46 -2.82
N CYS A 73 -12.34 -17.73 -3.17
CA CYS A 73 -11.63 -16.83 -2.26
C CYS A 73 -12.58 -15.75 -1.70
N LEU A 74 -13.28 -15.02 -2.58
CA LEU A 74 -14.28 -14.02 -2.18
C LEU A 74 -15.40 -14.61 -1.31
N SER A 75 -15.86 -15.83 -1.63
CA SER A 75 -16.90 -16.50 -0.83
C SER A 75 -16.41 -16.88 0.57
N ASN A 76 -15.15 -17.33 0.69
CA ASN A 76 -14.53 -17.69 1.97
C ASN A 76 -14.27 -16.45 2.80
N GLU A 77 -13.73 -15.39 2.21
CA GLU A 77 -13.50 -14.09 2.86
C GLU A 77 -14.78 -13.46 3.40
N MET A 78 -15.86 -13.51 2.60
CA MET A 78 -17.17 -13.00 3.00
C MET A 78 -17.80 -13.86 4.08
N GLN A 79 -17.65 -15.20 4.02
CA GLN A 79 -18.08 -16.12 5.08
C GLN A 79 -17.29 -15.91 6.37
N MET A 80 -15.98 -15.67 6.30
CA MET A 80 -15.09 -15.39 7.44
C MET A 80 -15.47 -14.07 8.15
N MET A 81 -15.90 -13.06 7.39
CA MET A 81 -16.47 -11.83 7.97
C MET A 81 -17.84 -12.05 8.63
N ILE A 82 -18.69 -12.91 8.05
CA ILE A 82 -20.00 -13.30 8.63
C ILE A 82 -19.81 -14.13 9.91
N ASP A 83 -18.81 -15.02 9.93
CA ASP A 83 -18.46 -15.86 11.07
C ASP A 83 -17.66 -15.09 12.15
N GLY A 84 -17.34 -13.82 11.88
CA GLY A 84 -16.68 -12.90 12.81
C GLY A 84 -15.18 -13.15 13.03
N SER A 85 -14.54 -13.96 12.18
CA SER A 85 -13.14 -14.37 12.39
C SER A 85 -12.14 -13.21 12.28
N TYR A 86 -12.51 -12.13 11.58
CA TYR A 86 -11.70 -10.90 11.44
C TYR A 86 -12.33 -9.67 12.12
N GLN A 87 -13.38 -9.87 12.93
CA GLN A 87 -14.07 -8.76 13.60
C GLN A 87 -13.11 -8.02 14.53
N HIS A 88 -12.20 -8.74 15.18
CA HIS A 88 -11.20 -8.16 16.06
C HIS A 88 -10.24 -7.22 15.30
N GLU A 89 -9.67 -7.67 14.19
CA GLU A 89 -8.74 -6.92 13.34
C GLU A 89 -9.42 -5.67 12.78
N TYR A 90 -10.67 -5.81 12.33
CA TYR A 90 -11.47 -4.69 11.83
C TYR A 90 -11.77 -3.64 12.92
N MET A 91 -12.13 -4.07 14.14
CA MET A 91 -12.32 -3.16 15.28
C MET A 91 -11.01 -2.51 15.72
N MET A 92 -9.90 -3.25 15.66
CA MET A 92 -8.57 -2.73 15.97
C MET A 92 -8.17 -1.63 15.00
N LEU A 93 -8.45 -1.76 13.69
CA LEU A 93 -8.22 -0.67 12.73
C LEU A 93 -8.95 0.61 13.12
N GLY A 94 -10.21 0.52 13.55
CA GLY A 94 -10.98 1.69 13.99
C GLY A 94 -10.39 2.33 15.24
N ARG A 95 -9.92 1.51 16.19
CA ARG A 95 -9.23 1.98 17.39
C ARG A 95 -7.93 2.71 17.05
N LEU A 96 -7.10 2.12 16.17
CA LEU A 96 -5.82 2.69 15.77
C LEU A 96 -5.98 4.00 14.99
N GLN A 97 -6.98 4.07 14.09
CA GLN A 97 -7.33 5.31 13.40
C GLN A 97 -7.68 6.43 14.41
N GLN A 98 -8.51 6.12 15.39
CA GLN A 98 -8.91 7.10 16.41
C GLN A 98 -7.71 7.62 17.21
N ASP A 99 -6.72 6.77 17.48
CA ASP A 99 -5.48 7.18 18.14
C ASP A 99 -4.66 8.15 17.26
N CYS A 100 -4.57 7.92 15.95
CA CYS A 100 -3.93 8.85 15.02
C CYS A 100 -4.65 10.20 14.98
N GLU A 101 -5.98 10.20 14.94
CA GLU A 101 -6.80 11.42 14.98
C GLU A 101 -6.61 12.19 16.29
N TYR A 102 -6.60 11.48 17.42
CA TYR A 102 -6.35 12.09 18.71
C TYR A 102 -4.94 12.66 18.76
N TYR A 103 -3.91 11.89 18.41
CA TYR A 103 -2.51 12.31 18.39
C TYR A 103 -2.30 13.61 17.58
N LEU A 104 -2.88 13.68 16.37
CA LEU A 104 -2.78 14.83 15.47
C LEU A 104 -3.66 16.02 15.89
N GLY A 105 -4.73 15.78 16.64
CA GLY A 105 -5.65 16.79 17.14
C GLY A 105 -5.36 17.19 18.58
N TYR A 106 -6.12 16.61 19.51
CA TYR A 106 -6.14 17.01 20.93
C TYR A 106 -5.06 16.37 21.80
N GLY A 107 -4.37 15.34 21.29
CA GLY A 107 -3.38 14.52 21.98
C GLY A 107 -1.98 15.13 22.00
N GLN A 108 -1.82 16.35 21.47
CA GLN A 108 -0.57 17.12 21.52
C GLN A 108 0.64 16.37 20.96
N ARG A 109 0.42 15.48 19.97
CA ARG A 109 1.47 14.62 19.40
C ARG A 109 2.24 13.81 20.45
N SER A 110 1.58 13.38 21.53
CA SER A 110 2.19 12.55 22.56
C SER A 110 1.99 11.06 22.24
N GLU A 111 3.09 10.34 22.02
CA GLU A 111 3.09 8.90 21.71
C GLU A 111 2.52 8.02 22.82
N ARG A 112 2.52 8.51 24.07
CA ARG A 112 1.87 7.83 25.22
C ARG A 112 0.37 7.58 25.03
N ASN A 113 -0.25 8.25 24.06
CA ASN A 113 -1.66 8.08 23.72
C ASN A 113 -1.87 7.08 22.57
N LEU A 114 -0.80 6.65 21.91
CA LEU A 114 -0.84 5.64 20.87
C LEU A 114 -0.94 4.26 21.49
N TRP A 115 -1.51 3.32 20.74
CA TRP A 115 -1.64 1.94 21.18
C TRP A 115 -0.29 1.22 21.21
N ALA A 116 0.64 1.58 20.32
CA ALA A 116 1.89 0.85 20.11
C ALA A 116 3.16 1.57 20.64
N ASP A 117 3.05 2.42 21.66
CA ASP A 117 4.16 3.17 22.30
C ASP A 117 4.93 4.17 21.42
N THR A 118 5.11 3.92 20.11
CA THR A 118 5.79 4.82 19.14
C THR A 118 4.90 5.08 17.92
N VAL A 119 5.19 6.17 17.17
CA VAL A 119 4.51 6.45 15.89
C VAL A 119 4.71 5.31 14.89
N GLN A 120 5.95 4.85 14.74
CA GLN A 120 6.36 3.83 13.78
C GLN A 120 5.66 2.49 14.04
N ASP A 121 5.70 2.00 15.29
CA ASP A 121 5.04 0.76 15.68
C ASP A 121 3.51 0.84 15.50
N HIS A 122 2.93 2.03 15.71
CA HIS A 122 1.49 2.23 15.58
C HIS A 122 1.05 2.18 14.11
N ILE A 123 1.81 2.81 13.23
CA ILE A 123 1.56 2.73 11.79
C ILE A 123 1.82 1.32 11.26
N HIS A 124 2.90 0.66 11.68
CA HIS A 124 3.18 -0.73 11.31
C HIS A 124 2.02 -1.65 11.72
N ALA A 125 1.46 -1.45 12.92
CA ALA A 125 0.26 -2.17 13.34
C ALA A 125 -0.95 -1.87 12.45
N MET A 126 -1.17 -0.61 12.05
CA MET A 126 -2.24 -0.25 11.10
C MET A 126 -2.09 -0.97 9.76
N LYS A 127 -0.90 -0.91 9.14
CA LYS A 127 -0.61 -1.59 7.86
C LYS A 127 -0.84 -3.09 7.99
N ARG A 128 -0.30 -3.71 9.05
CA ARG A 128 -0.48 -5.14 9.34
C ARG A 128 -1.96 -5.53 9.44
N TYR A 129 -2.75 -4.84 10.27
CA TYR A 129 -4.17 -5.16 10.41
C TYR A 129 -4.95 -4.90 9.12
N TYR A 130 -4.60 -3.85 8.38
CA TYR A 130 -5.24 -3.52 7.10
C TYR A 130 -5.01 -4.62 6.07
N ASN A 131 -3.81 -5.18 6.01
CA ASN A 131 -3.48 -6.27 5.09
C ASN A 131 -4.13 -7.59 5.52
N GLN A 132 -4.38 -7.81 6.81
CA GLN A 132 -5.03 -9.02 7.32
C GLN A 132 -6.55 -9.07 7.08
N VAL A 133 -7.24 -7.92 7.02
CA VAL A 133 -8.67 -7.91 6.75
C VAL A 133 -8.94 -8.15 5.26
N PRO A 134 -9.75 -9.15 4.89
CA PRO A 134 -10.00 -9.45 3.47
C PRO A 134 -10.87 -8.37 2.83
N ILE A 135 -11.95 -7.96 3.51
CA ILE A 135 -12.79 -6.85 3.08
C ILE A 135 -12.24 -5.56 3.71
N LYS A 136 -11.68 -4.68 2.87
CA LYS A 136 -11.12 -3.40 3.31
C LYS A 136 -12.24 -2.45 3.79
N PRO A 137 -12.03 -1.69 4.88
CA PRO A 137 -13.01 -0.74 5.38
C PRO A 137 -13.22 0.44 4.42
N GLU A 138 -14.47 0.91 4.28
CA GLU A 138 -14.79 2.10 3.46
C GLU A 138 -14.34 3.42 4.12
N TRP A 139 -14.18 3.43 5.45
CA TRP A 139 -13.85 4.61 6.25
C TRP A 139 -12.34 4.82 6.46
N LEU A 140 -11.50 3.91 5.98
CA LEU A 140 -10.04 4.00 6.04
C LEU A 140 -9.43 3.33 4.81
N SER A 141 -8.79 4.12 3.95
CA SER A 141 -7.99 3.58 2.84
C SER A 141 -6.54 3.35 3.26
N TYR A 142 -5.80 2.53 2.52
CA TYR A 142 -4.36 2.39 2.74
C TYR A 142 -3.62 3.74 2.60
N LYS A 143 -4.04 4.57 1.65
CA LYS A 143 -3.53 5.94 1.47
C LYS A 143 -3.79 6.83 2.69
N ASP A 144 -4.89 6.63 3.41
CA ASP A 144 -5.13 7.35 4.66
C ASP A 144 -4.13 6.94 5.74
N ILE A 145 -3.74 5.66 5.80
CA ILE A 145 -2.70 5.16 6.70
C ILE A 145 -1.36 5.84 6.39
N LEU A 146 -0.95 5.87 5.12
CA LEU A 146 0.26 6.57 4.69
C LEU A 146 0.20 8.08 5.00
N ARG A 147 -0.98 8.69 4.89
CA ARG A 147 -1.18 10.09 5.26
C ARG A 147 -1.05 10.32 6.77
N TYR A 148 -1.52 9.38 7.61
CA TYR A 148 -1.29 9.45 9.05
C TYR A 148 0.21 9.33 9.35
N GLU A 149 0.88 8.36 8.73
CA GLU A 149 2.32 8.16 8.85
C GLU A 149 3.12 9.42 8.54
N ALA A 150 2.92 10.00 7.36
CA ALA A 150 3.61 11.22 6.94
C ALA A 150 3.38 12.38 7.92
N LYS A 151 2.13 12.59 8.36
CA LYS A 151 1.80 13.68 9.29
C LYS A 151 2.33 13.49 10.69
N MET A 152 2.43 12.24 11.14
CA MET A 152 2.91 11.90 12.49
C MET A 152 4.43 11.85 12.53
N THR A 153 5.08 11.63 11.39
CA THR A 153 6.53 11.59 11.23
C THR A 153 7.14 12.99 11.14
N THR A 154 8.28 13.17 11.80
CA THR A 154 9.08 14.39 11.71
C THR A 154 10.55 14.01 11.70
N LEU A 155 11.23 14.27 10.60
CA LEU A 155 12.65 13.95 10.42
C LEU A 155 13.50 15.17 10.79
N LYS A 156 14.45 14.98 11.71
CA LYS A 156 15.35 16.05 12.18
C LYS A 156 16.81 15.77 11.89
N SER A 157 17.10 14.53 11.54
CA SER A 157 18.44 14.00 11.35
C SER A 157 18.41 12.79 10.43
N LEU A 158 19.59 12.40 9.95
CA LEU A 158 19.77 11.15 9.22
C LEU A 158 19.45 9.93 10.08
N ASP A 159 19.63 10.00 11.40
CA ASP A 159 19.25 8.90 12.28
C ASP A 159 17.72 8.71 12.29
N ASP A 160 16.94 9.79 12.31
CA ASP A 160 15.47 9.69 12.21
C ASP A 160 15.03 9.10 10.86
N LEU A 161 15.72 9.45 9.76
CA LEU A 161 15.45 8.88 8.43
C LEU A 161 15.80 7.39 8.39
N ARG A 162 16.91 6.99 9.00
CA ARG A 162 17.30 5.59 9.13
C ARG A 162 16.25 4.80 9.91
N ASP A 163 15.82 5.31 11.06
CA ASP A 163 14.79 4.67 11.88
C ASP A 163 13.47 4.51 11.10
N LEU A 164 13.10 5.50 10.29
CA LEU A 164 11.92 5.42 9.41
C LEU A 164 12.07 4.32 8.35
N LEU A 165 13.21 4.27 7.65
CA LEU A 165 13.46 3.26 6.62
C LEU A 165 13.49 1.84 7.22
N GLU A 166 14.14 1.66 8.36
CA GLU A 166 14.18 0.37 9.07
C GLU A 166 12.78 -0.07 9.55
N ALA A 167 11.90 0.87 9.91
CA ALA A 167 10.50 0.56 10.24
C ALA A 167 9.66 0.08 9.05
N HIS A 168 10.13 0.35 7.82
CA HIS A 168 9.62 -0.19 6.56
C HIS A 168 10.44 -1.39 6.07
N ASP A 169 11.14 -2.07 6.98
CA ASP A 169 11.92 -3.29 6.71
C ASP A 169 13.11 -3.12 5.75
N TRP A 170 13.52 -1.86 5.46
CA TRP A 170 14.74 -1.57 4.72
C TRP A 170 15.98 -1.69 5.61
N LYS A 171 16.99 -2.41 5.12
CA LYS A 171 18.31 -2.47 5.74
C LYS A 171 19.20 -1.39 5.16
N ILE A 172 19.97 -0.73 6.01
CA ILE A 172 20.88 0.35 5.61
C ILE A 172 22.31 -0.01 5.96
N TYR A 173 23.19 0.03 4.95
CA TYR A 173 24.63 -0.08 5.11
C TYR A 173 25.28 1.30 4.96
N ASP A 174 25.87 1.79 6.05
CA ASP A 174 26.43 3.14 6.13
C ASP A 174 27.88 3.22 5.62
N GLY A 175 28.08 3.88 4.48
CA GLY A 175 29.39 4.20 3.91
C GLY A 175 29.99 5.54 4.38
N GLY A 176 29.31 6.25 5.28
CA GLY A 176 29.73 7.51 5.90
C GLY A 176 29.23 8.78 5.18
N THR A 177 29.22 8.79 3.84
CA THR A 177 28.58 9.85 3.03
C THR A 177 27.56 9.30 2.04
N SER A 178 27.40 7.99 2.01
CA SER A 178 26.50 7.24 1.14
C SER A 178 25.85 6.12 1.93
N TRP A 179 24.64 5.74 1.54
CA TRP A 179 23.98 4.55 2.04
C TRP A 179 23.71 3.59 0.89
N GLU A 180 23.91 2.30 1.17
CA GLU A 180 23.34 1.21 0.40
C GLU A 180 22.08 0.74 1.14
N ILE A 181 20.95 0.76 0.46
CA ILE A 181 19.62 0.52 1.02
C ILE A 181 19.09 -0.75 0.36
N GLU A 182 18.87 -1.79 1.16
CA GLU A 182 18.49 -3.14 0.74
C GLU A 182 17.11 -3.50 1.32
N GLN A 183 16.27 -4.15 0.53
CA GLN A 183 15.10 -4.85 1.03
C GLN A 183 14.89 -6.16 0.26
N TYR A 184 14.24 -7.10 0.91
CA TYR A 184 13.90 -8.40 0.33
C TYR A 184 12.63 -8.29 -0.51
N SER A 185 12.67 -8.75 -1.76
CA SER A 185 11.49 -8.83 -2.62
C SER A 185 10.80 -10.20 -2.52
N PRO A 186 9.48 -10.30 -2.70
CA PRO A 186 8.77 -11.57 -2.58
C PRO A 186 9.21 -12.67 -3.57
N ALA A 187 9.78 -12.33 -4.73
CA ALA A 187 10.41 -13.31 -5.64
C ALA A 187 11.76 -13.85 -5.15
N GLY A 188 12.26 -13.34 -4.02
CA GLY A 188 13.51 -13.79 -3.41
C GLY A 188 14.75 -13.11 -3.97
N GLU A 189 14.58 -11.94 -4.59
CA GLU A 189 15.67 -11.12 -5.07
C GLU A 189 16.08 -10.11 -3.99
N ASP A 190 17.40 -9.90 -3.84
CA ASP A 190 17.92 -8.85 -2.98
C ASP A 190 17.81 -7.53 -3.77
N PHE A 191 16.79 -6.72 -3.48
CA PHE A 191 16.61 -5.42 -4.11
C PHE A 191 17.46 -4.38 -3.36
N VAL A 192 18.35 -3.70 -4.08
CA VAL A 192 19.31 -2.75 -3.48
C VAL A 192 19.53 -1.53 -4.37
N PHE A 193 19.63 -0.36 -3.73
CA PHE A 193 20.05 0.87 -4.39
C PHE A 193 20.93 1.73 -3.48
N CYS A 194 21.64 2.69 -4.08
CA CYS A 194 22.60 3.53 -3.38
C CYS A 194 22.21 5.01 -3.46
N ILE A 195 22.40 5.74 -2.36
CA ILE A 195 22.25 7.20 -2.31
C ILE A 195 23.54 7.85 -1.80
N GLN A 196 23.84 9.06 -2.29
CA GLN A 196 25.01 9.87 -1.90
C GLN A 196 24.58 11.11 -1.13
N HIS A 197 24.27 10.99 0.15
CA HIS A 197 23.65 12.07 0.93
C HIS A 197 24.62 13.12 1.49
N ASP A 198 25.94 12.86 1.50
CA ASP A 198 26.97 13.80 1.99
C ASP A 198 26.69 14.42 3.37
N LYS A 199 26.08 13.63 4.26
CA LYS A 199 25.65 14.03 5.62
C LYS A 199 24.51 15.08 5.67
N SER A 200 23.82 15.36 4.57
CA SER A 200 22.59 16.15 4.55
C SER A 200 21.36 15.25 4.58
N LEU A 201 20.40 15.60 5.43
CA LEU A 201 19.10 14.92 5.49
C LEU A 201 18.29 15.20 4.23
N GLU A 202 18.25 16.45 3.80
CA GLU A 202 17.50 16.92 2.63
C GLU A 202 17.99 16.20 1.38
N LYS A 203 19.32 16.09 1.21
CA LYS A 203 19.93 15.39 0.09
C LYS A 203 19.69 13.87 0.14
N ALA A 204 19.58 13.29 1.33
CA ALA A 204 19.23 11.88 1.47
C ALA A 204 17.78 11.63 1.00
N VAL A 205 16.84 12.44 1.50
CA VAL A 205 15.42 12.38 1.14
C VAL A 205 15.23 12.59 -0.36
N GLU A 206 15.85 13.64 -0.91
CA GLU A 206 15.78 13.97 -2.34
C GLU A 206 16.20 12.78 -3.21
N GLN A 207 17.32 12.13 -2.90
CA GLN A 207 17.81 10.99 -3.70
C GLN A 207 16.96 9.74 -3.56
N ILE A 208 16.36 9.48 -2.40
CA ILE A 208 15.44 8.35 -2.24
C ILE A 208 14.19 8.59 -3.10
N CYS A 209 13.60 9.77 -3.01
CA CYS A 209 12.45 10.17 -3.83
C CYS A 209 12.79 10.16 -5.33
N GLU A 210 13.94 10.71 -5.72
CA GLU A 210 14.39 10.68 -7.11
C GLU A 210 14.58 9.26 -7.63
N TYR A 211 15.16 8.37 -6.82
CA TYR A 211 15.28 6.95 -7.20
C TYR A 211 13.90 6.30 -7.35
N ALA A 212 13.00 6.48 -6.38
CA ALA A 212 11.66 5.91 -6.40
C ALA A 212 10.85 6.36 -7.64
N MET A 213 10.91 7.65 -7.98
CA MET A 213 10.22 8.22 -9.14
C MET A 213 10.75 7.72 -10.49
N ASN A 214 12.03 7.34 -10.54
CA ASN A 214 12.71 6.92 -11.77
C ASN A 214 12.94 5.40 -11.84
N PHE A 215 12.36 4.61 -10.94
CA PHE A 215 12.49 3.16 -10.98
C PHE A 215 11.84 2.62 -12.27
N ASP A 216 12.65 2.00 -13.12
CA ASP A 216 12.21 1.42 -14.38
C ASP A 216 12.03 -0.10 -14.22
N GLN A 217 10.77 -0.52 -14.16
CA GLN A 217 10.39 -1.94 -14.03
C GLN A 217 10.88 -2.77 -15.23
N GLU A 218 10.85 -2.22 -16.45
CA GLU A 218 11.29 -2.95 -17.64
C GLU A 218 12.81 -3.15 -17.62
N GLU A 219 13.57 -2.13 -17.22
CA GLU A 219 15.03 -2.24 -17.06
C GLU A 219 15.40 -3.25 -15.97
N HIS A 220 14.71 -3.22 -14.82
CA HIS A 220 14.92 -4.17 -13.73
C HIS A 220 14.68 -5.62 -14.19
N ILE A 221 13.55 -5.89 -14.87
CA ILE A 221 13.22 -7.22 -15.39
C ILE A 221 14.24 -7.65 -16.46
N ALA A 222 14.62 -6.74 -17.36
CA ALA A 222 15.58 -7.04 -18.43
C ALA A 222 16.95 -7.46 -17.88
N MET A 223 17.42 -6.79 -16.83
CA MET A 223 18.67 -7.14 -16.13
C MET A 223 18.66 -8.60 -15.64
N TRP A 224 17.60 -9.03 -14.96
CA TRP A 224 17.48 -10.40 -14.46
C TRP A 224 17.34 -11.44 -15.57
N LEU A 225 16.59 -11.12 -16.63
CA LEU A 225 16.48 -11.98 -17.80
C LEU A 225 17.83 -12.17 -18.49
N GLU A 226 18.65 -11.11 -18.59
CA GLU A 226 20.01 -11.20 -19.12
C GLU A 226 20.88 -12.08 -18.22
N ALA A 227 20.89 -11.85 -16.90
CA ALA A 227 21.65 -12.64 -15.94
C ALA A 227 21.32 -14.14 -16.04
N ARG A 228 20.03 -14.47 -16.21
CA ARG A 228 19.56 -15.84 -16.43
C ARG A 228 20.20 -16.48 -17.67
N THR A 229 20.32 -15.74 -18.77
CA THR A 229 20.93 -16.25 -20.01
C THR A 229 22.45 -16.39 -19.90
N VAL A 230 23.11 -15.47 -19.20
CA VAL A 230 24.57 -15.43 -19.08
C VAL A 230 25.09 -16.57 -18.18
N ASP A 231 24.38 -16.89 -17.09
CA ASP A 231 24.81 -17.91 -16.13
C ASP A 231 24.10 -19.27 -16.31
N ASP A 232 23.46 -19.52 -17.46
CA ASP A 232 22.70 -20.75 -17.74
C ASP A 232 21.73 -21.10 -16.60
N ASN A 233 21.10 -20.05 -16.05
CA ASN A 233 20.21 -20.07 -14.89
C ASN A 233 20.77 -20.72 -13.60
N ARG A 234 22.07 -20.69 -13.35
CA ARG A 234 22.63 -21.23 -12.10
C ARG A 234 22.25 -20.43 -10.85
N MET A 235 21.98 -19.13 -11.00
CA MET A 235 21.43 -18.28 -9.94
C MET A 235 19.96 -18.56 -9.64
N ASN A 236 19.32 -19.50 -10.35
CA ASN A 236 17.91 -19.84 -10.19
C ASN A 236 16.99 -18.61 -10.28
N VAL A 237 17.23 -17.79 -11.32
CA VAL A 237 16.47 -16.56 -11.58
C VAL A 237 14.99 -16.93 -11.78
N PRO A 238 14.06 -16.17 -11.16
CA PRO A 238 12.63 -16.38 -11.32
C PRO A 238 12.14 -16.39 -12.78
N SER A 239 10.93 -16.90 -12.98
CA SER A 239 10.27 -16.86 -14.28
C SER A 239 9.93 -15.41 -14.67
N PRO A 240 9.74 -15.11 -15.97
CA PRO A 240 9.38 -13.75 -16.39
C PRO A 240 8.11 -13.20 -15.72
N SER A 241 7.12 -14.07 -15.46
CA SER A 241 5.89 -13.67 -14.77
C SER A 241 6.13 -13.31 -13.31
N GLU A 242 6.98 -14.07 -12.61
CA GLU A 242 7.39 -13.76 -11.23
C GLU A 242 8.16 -12.43 -11.17
N LEU A 243 9.09 -12.18 -12.10
CA LEU A 243 9.84 -10.91 -12.18
C LEU A 243 8.92 -9.71 -12.43
N VAL A 244 7.85 -9.88 -13.22
CA VAL A 244 6.88 -8.81 -13.48
C VAL A 244 6.08 -8.47 -12.22
N GLU A 245 5.62 -9.47 -11.47
CA GLU A 245 4.93 -9.21 -10.21
C GLU A 245 5.88 -8.61 -9.16
N ASP A 246 7.11 -9.11 -9.07
CA ASP A 246 8.12 -8.58 -8.16
C ASP A 246 8.47 -7.12 -8.44
N ALA A 247 8.65 -6.75 -9.72
CA ALA A 247 8.91 -5.37 -10.10
C ALA A 247 7.75 -4.42 -9.72
N LYS A 248 6.50 -4.89 -9.77
CA LYS A 248 5.35 -4.11 -9.30
C LYS A 248 5.34 -3.98 -7.78
N GLU A 249 5.69 -5.03 -7.06
CA GLU A 249 5.80 -5.01 -5.60
C GLU A 249 6.92 -4.07 -5.13
N ILE A 250 8.09 -4.11 -5.80
CA ILE A 250 9.20 -3.17 -5.59
C ILE A 250 8.75 -1.74 -5.84
N GLN A 251 8.06 -1.46 -6.96
CA GLN A 251 7.50 -0.13 -7.20
C GLN A 251 6.54 0.28 -6.07
N GLY A 252 5.68 -0.62 -5.60
CA GLY A 252 4.77 -0.35 -4.48
C GLY A 252 5.51 0.03 -3.19
N MET A 253 6.59 -0.69 -2.84
CA MET A 253 7.43 -0.37 -1.69
C MET A 253 8.10 1.01 -1.84
N LEU A 254 8.55 1.35 -3.05
CA LEU A 254 9.15 2.65 -3.37
C LEU A 254 8.13 3.79 -3.33
N ASP A 255 6.92 3.56 -3.86
CA ASP A 255 5.82 4.53 -3.87
C ASP A 255 5.35 4.87 -2.45
N GLU A 256 5.34 3.88 -1.55
CA GLU A 256 5.06 4.10 -0.13
C GLU A 256 6.10 5.01 0.53
N LEU A 257 7.39 4.72 0.32
CA LEU A 257 8.48 5.54 0.82
C LEU A 257 8.41 6.96 0.27
N ASP A 258 8.27 7.12 -1.05
CA ASP A 258 8.17 8.41 -1.70
C ASP A 258 7.02 9.23 -1.13
N TYR A 259 5.82 8.63 -1.01
CA TYR A 259 4.66 9.32 -0.46
C TYR A 259 4.91 9.81 0.97
N VAL A 260 5.46 8.95 1.84
CA VAL A 260 5.72 9.31 3.23
C VAL A 260 6.77 10.41 3.31
N LEU A 261 7.88 10.28 2.58
CA LEU A 261 8.99 11.23 2.60
C LEU A 261 8.59 12.59 2.03
N ASP A 262 7.87 12.63 0.90
CA ASP A 262 7.40 13.86 0.25
C ASP A 262 6.39 14.62 1.13
N ASN A 263 5.66 13.91 2.01
CA ASN A 263 4.60 14.51 2.84
C ASN A 263 4.96 14.62 4.33
N CYS A 264 6.17 14.19 4.74
CA CYS A 264 6.61 14.33 6.12
C CYS A 264 7.16 15.73 6.43
N THR A 265 7.31 16.04 7.72
CA THR A 265 7.93 17.31 8.12
C THR A 265 9.44 17.13 8.27
N LEU A 266 10.22 17.85 7.47
CA LEU A 266 11.67 17.99 7.66
C LEU A 266 11.96 19.19 8.57
N MET A 267 12.70 18.97 9.66
CA MET A 267 13.21 20.03 10.51
C MET A 267 14.73 20.02 10.44
N GLU A 268 15.32 21.06 9.87
CA GLU A 268 16.76 21.26 10.00
C GLU A 268 17.11 21.38 11.50
N LYS A 269 18.21 20.78 11.93
CA LYS A 269 18.88 21.23 13.16
C LYS A 269 19.30 22.68 12.89
N LYS A 270 18.43 23.64 13.21
CA LYS A 270 18.86 25.01 13.46
C LYS A 270 19.95 24.86 14.51
N GLN A 271 21.20 25.02 14.07
CA GLN A 271 22.33 25.06 14.98
C GLN A 271 22.00 26.07 16.07
N GLU A 272 22.35 25.72 17.30
CA GLU A 272 22.42 26.56 18.49
C GLU A 272 23.35 27.78 18.28
N THR A 273 23.14 28.57 17.22
CA THR A 273 23.94 29.75 16.89
C THR A 273 23.12 31.03 16.85
N ASP A 274 21.78 30.95 16.87
CA ASP A 274 20.92 32.14 16.89
C ASP A 274 20.57 32.63 18.30
N ILE A 275 20.86 31.86 19.37
CA ILE A 275 20.62 32.28 20.77
C ILE A 275 21.89 32.84 21.42
N GLU A 276 23.08 32.36 21.08
CA GLU A 276 24.34 32.96 21.57
C GLU A 276 24.63 34.34 20.94
N LEU A 277 24.09 34.63 19.74
CA LEU A 277 24.25 35.94 19.10
C LEU A 277 23.32 37.03 19.66
N GLU A 278 22.17 36.69 20.23
CA GLU A 278 21.33 37.68 20.94
C GLU A 278 21.86 37.96 22.35
N GLU A 279 22.43 36.97 23.04
CA GLU A 279 23.06 37.18 24.36
C GLU A 279 24.41 37.91 24.29
N GLU A 280 25.24 37.68 23.26
CA GLU A 280 26.47 38.47 23.06
C GLU A 280 26.19 39.92 22.60
N MET A 281 25.06 40.18 21.93
CA MET A 281 24.67 41.53 21.53
C MET A 281 24.09 42.36 22.69
N GLU A 282 23.43 41.74 23.69
CA GLU A 282 22.97 42.44 24.90
C GLU A 282 24.11 42.81 25.87
N ASP A 283 25.24 42.08 25.85
CA ASP A 283 26.41 42.37 26.69
C ASP A 283 27.38 43.40 26.08
N ILE A 284 27.21 43.75 24.79
CA ILE A 284 27.95 44.85 24.14
C ILE A 284 27.22 46.20 24.29
N GLU A 285 25.92 46.19 24.64
CA GLU A 285 25.11 47.40 24.86
C GLU A 285 24.95 47.82 26.33
N LYS A 286 25.67 47.21 27.28
CA LYS A 286 25.78 47.66 28.69
C LYS A 286 27.16 48.23 29.03
#